data_AF-A0A2K3DY80-F1
#
_entry.id   AF-A0A2K3DY80-F1
#
_cell.length_a   1.000
_cell.length_b   1.000
_cell.length_c   1.000
_cell.angle_alpha   90.00
_cell.angle_beta   90.00
_cell.angle_gamma   90.00
#
_symmetry.space_group_name_H-M   'P 1'
#
loop_
_entity.id
_entity.type
_entity.pdbx_description
1 polymer ?
#
loop_
_entity_poly.entity_id
_entity_poly.type
_entity_poly.pdbx_seq_one_letter_code
_entity_poly.pdbx_strand_id
1 'polypeptide(L)'
;MHVACTLERLKHRRRKCTTPLLSLALVVLASTCGRAAHIPARYRVHAFYYLWYNEPSTGRWAHWDHAVLPHWDPATAAKYPQGIRFEPPDCLHSPYYPLRGPYSSTSQELIRQHLEEMAKYGIGILVASWWGPGWRQGSHDTQLINTDDRIEQVIREIEATSSPVRVAFHLEPYEGRTKQTVHEDLTYLSHKYKDSSAVARVNGRILYYVYDSYRLPASDWAELLVRNTGPINVRGTAADGFFLGLWLEKDDGDKNIGPGGFDGFYTYFSSEATSYASNPTNWPDLQRWAREHHRIFVPSLGPGYHDGKIRPWNMAARREREGIDRYKRLWDTAIALGVHFVSITSYNEWGEGTQVEPAVPRPMRKDCAYLDYEPHSPFEFLRLTQEGGERLTAAAEQAAADADALRGGDKEGAAEEVEEEDEYADGDDDEDGAGSGSCGGEGAGGGEGGEEGGGNCGASGH
;
A
#
# COMPACT_ATOMS: atom_id res chain seq x y z
N MET A 1 -22.27 -98.85 -6.36
CA MET A 1 -23.06 -97.85 -7.13
C MET A 1 -23.61 -96.81 -6.16
N HIS A 2 -23.66 -95.49 -6.39
CA HIS A 2 -22.78 -94.52 -7.11
C HIS A 2 -23.43 -93.11 -6.97
N VAL A 3 -22.79 -92.01 -6.58
CA VAL A 3 -21.49 -91.75 -5.90
C VAL A 3 -21.78 -90.71 -4.77
N ALA A 4 -20.76 -90.27 -4.03
CA ALA A 4 -20.85 -89.52 -2.78
C ALA A 4 -20.35 -88.05 -2.88
N CYS A 5 -20.61 -87.30 -1.80
CA CYS A 5 -19.70 -86.31 -1.16
C CYS A 5 -19.45 -84.93 -1.85
N THR A 6 -19.29 -83.79 -1.15
CA THR A 6 -19.48 -83.37 0.28
C THR A 6 -19.52 -81.83 0.38
N LEU A 7 -20.04 -81.28 1.49
CA LEU A 7 -19.68 -80.03 2.26
C LEU A 7 -19.12 -78.77 1.50
N GLU A 8 -19.37 -77.51 1.89
CA GLU A 8 -19.41 -76.99 3.26
C GLU A 8 -20.11 -75.61 3.47
N ARG A 9 -20.78 -75.48 4.63
CA ARG A 9 -21.18 -74.31 5.49
C ARG A 9 -21.32 -72.87 4.91
N LEU A 10 -22.58 -72.43 4.96
CA LEU A 10 -23.10 -71.12 5.42
C LEU A 10 -22.13 -70.15 6.15
N LYS A 11 -22.19 -68.86 5.76
CA LYS A 11 -22.42 -67.72 6.69
C LYS A 11 -22.90 -66.46 5.97
N HIS A 12 -24.14 -66.03 6.25
CA HIS A 12 -24.57 -64.66 5.95
C HIS A 12 -23.77 -63.66 6.81
N ARG A 13 -23.24 -62.60 6.19
CA ARG A 13 -22.91 -61.35 6.91
C ARG A 13 -23.74 -60.21 6.33
N ARG A 14 -24.61 -59.63 7.16
CA ARG A 14 -25.45 -58.48 6.80
C ARG A 14 -24.56 -57.27 6.53
N ARG A 15 -24.88 -56.51 5.48
CA ARG A 15 -24.28 -55.20 5.19
C ARG A 15 -24.53 -54.27 6.38
N LYS A 16 -23.47 -53.65 6.92
CA LYS A 16 -23.58 -52.43 7.75
C LYS A 16 -23.17 -51.25 6.88
N CYS A 17 -23.90 -50.15 6.96
CA CYS A 17 -23.49 -48.90 6.30
C CYS A 17 -22.14 -48.45 6.84
N THR A 18 -21.17 -48.26 5.96
CA THR A 18 -19.97 -47.48 6.21
C THR A 18 -20.18 -46.11 5.58
N THR A 19 -20.52 -45.12 6.40
CA THR A 19 -20.29 -43.71 6.06
C THR A 19 -18.79 -43.53 5.79
N PRO A 20 -18.39 -42.88 4.68
CA PRO A 20 -16.99 -42.50 4.51
C PRO A 20 -16.70 -41.39 5.53
N LEU A 21 -15.80 -41.65 6.48
CA LEU A 21 -15.12 -40.53 7.13
C LEU A 21 -14.28 -39.83 6.06
N LEU A 22 -14.64 -38.60 5.72
CA LEU A 22 -13.65 -37.68 5.18
C LEU A 22 -12.66 -37.42 6.32
N SER A 23 -11.50 -38.08 6.26
CA SER A 23 -10.35 -37.67 7.06
C SER A 23 -9.95 -36.28 6.59
N LEU A 24 -10.40 -35.26 7.33
CA LEU A 24 -9.96 -33.88 7.15
C LEU A 24 -8.50 -33.81 7.58
N ALA A 25 -7.59 -34.12 6.65
CA ALA A 25 -6.16 -33.96 6.87
C ALA A 25 -5.88 -32.46 7.05
N LEU A 26 -5.81 -32.03 8.31
CA LEU A 26 -5.42 -30.69 8.68
C LEU A 26 -3.93 -30.55 8.31
N VAL A 27 -3.66 -30.08 7.10
CA VAL A 27 -2.31 -29.67 6.71
C VAL A 27 -2.02 -28.40 7.48
N VAL A 28 -1.50 -28.56 8.69
CA VAL A 28 -0.86 -27.48 9.44
C VAL A 28 0.42 -27.14 8.69
N LEU A 29 0.26 -26.31 7.66
CA LEU A 29 1.32 -25.44 7.19
C LEU A 29 1.65 -24.53 8.36
N ALA A 30 2.61 -24.99 9.16
CA ALA A 30 3.34 -24.21 10.13
C ALA A 30 4.06 -23.09 9.36
N SER A 31 3.30 -22.05 9.04
CA SER A 31 3.83 -20.83 8.47
C SER A 31 4.82 -20.31 9.48
N THR A 32 6.10 -20.39 9.13
CA THR A 32 7.13 -19.49 9.60
C THR A 32 6.83 -18.11 9.02
N CYS A 33 5.68 -17.57 9.45
CA CYS A 33 5.27 -16.21 9.23
C CYS A 33 6.32 -15.36 9.93
N GLY A 34 7.33 -14.96 9.16
CA GLY A 34 8.37 -14.05 9.61
C GLY A 34 7.66 -12.86 10.23
N ARG A 35 7.87 -12.66 11.55
CA ARG A 35 7.06 -11.82 12.44
C ARG A 35 6.36 -10.72 11.65
N ALA A 36 5.04 -10.84 11.48
CA ALA A 36 4.24 -9.82 10.82
C ALA A 36 4.66 -8.48 11.42
N ALA A 37 5.29 -7.64 10.59
CA ALA A 37 5.98 -6.48 11.11
C ALA A 37 4.98 -5.63 11.88
N HIS A 38 5.38 -5.14 13.06
CA HIS A 38 4.49 -4.39 13.93
C HIS A 38 4.20 -3.03 13.30
N ILE A 39 3.23 -3.02 12.37
CA ILE A 39 2.66 -1.85 11.73
C ILE A 39 1.87 -1.13 12.82
N PRO A 40 2.29 0.07 13.26
CA PRO A 40 1.52 0.86 14.21
C PRO A 40 0.12 1.09 13.65
N ALA A 41 -0.92 0.88 14.47
CA ALA A 41 -2.32 0.99 14.05
C ALA A 41 -2.63 2.25 13.22
N ARG A 42 -2.07 3.40 13.64
CA ARG A 42 -2.15 4.69 12.93
C ARG A 42 -1.76 4.62 11.44
N TYR A 43 -0.80 3.79 11.06
CA TYR A 43 -0.31 3.66 9.69
C TYR A 43 -1.08 2.63 8.86
N ARG A 44 -2.24 2.14 9.30
CA ARG A 44 -3.09 1.24 8.49
C ARG A 44 -3.90 1.97 7.41
N VAL A 45 -4.12 3.27 7.56
CA VAL A 45 -4.88 4.10 6.61
C VAL A 45 -3.94 5.07 5.92
N HIS A 46 -3.87 4.97 4.60
CA HIS A 46 -3.12 5.87 3.74
C HIS A 46 -4.11 6.71 2.91
N ALA A 47 -3.75 7.92 2.48
CA ALA A 47 -4.58 8.70 1.55
C ALA A 47 -3.74 9.36 0.44
N PHE A 48 -4.18 9.24 -0.81
CA PHE A 48 -3.53 9.91 -1.94
C PHE A 48 -3.73 11.43 -1.83
N TYR A 49 -2.63 12.18 -1.94
CA TYR A 49 -2.56 13.61 -1.62
C TYR A 49 -1.87 14.41 -2.73
N TYR A 50 -2.56 15.47 -3.16
CA TYR A 50 -2.20 16.25 -4.33
C TYR A 50 -1.81 17.67 -3.92
N LEU A 51 -0.58 18.02 -4.29
CA LEU A 51 0.08 19.27 -3.91
C LEU A 51 0.12 20.30 -5.05
N TRP A 52 -0.70 20.13 -6.08
CA TRP A 52 -0.57 20.88 -7.34
C TRP A 52 -1.43 22.14 -7.46
N TYR A 53 -2.29 22.41 -6.48
CA TYR A 53 -3.21 23.55 -6.49
C TYR A 53 -2.49 24.87 -6.22
N ASN A 54 -2.84 25.94 -6.95
CA ASN A 54 -2.35 27.30 -6.71
C ASN A 54 -3.51 28.31 -6.80
N GLU A 55 -3.47 29.34 -5.94
CA GLU A 55 -4.29 30.55 -6.06
C GLU A 55 -3.49 31.73 -6.67
N PRO A 56 -4.12 32.81 -7.18
CA PRO A 56 -3.44 33.87 -7.92
C PRO A 56 -2.38 34.65 -7.12
N SER A 57 -2.49 34.68 -5.78
CA SER A 57 -1.47 35.30 -4.90
C SER A 57 -0.10 34.62 -5.05
N THR A 58 -0.09 33.35 -5.47
CA THR A 58 1.12 32.55 -5.76
C THR A 58 1.57 32.63 -7.23
N GLY A 59 1.05 33.61 -7.99
CA GLY A 59 1.47 33.97 -9.34
C GLY A 59 0.46 33.61 -10.44
N ARG A 60 -0.25 32.48 -10.32
CA ARG A 60 -1.35 32.08 -11.21
C ARG A 60 -2.27 31.06 -10.55
N TRP A 61 -3.49 30.94 -11.07
CA TRP A 61 -4.26 29.72 -10.89
C TRP A 61 -3.49 28.51 -11.47
N ALA A 62 -3.54 27.40 -10.75
CA ALA A 62 -3.17 26.08 -11.24
C ALA A 62 -4.13 25.05 -10.66
N HIS A 63 -4.47 24.04 -11.46
CA HIS A 63 -5.52 23.05 -11.20
C HIS A 63 -6.93 23.60 -11.09
N TRP A 64 -7.21 24.58 -10.24
CA TRP A 64 -8.55 25.15 -10.13
C TRP A 64 -9.16 25.60 -11.47
N ASP A 65 -8.34 26.17 -12.36
CA ASP A 65 -8.67 26.70 -13.69
C ASP A 65 -8.40 25.72 -14.84
N HIS A 66 -8.38 24.39 -14.59
CA HIS A 66 -8.07 23.35 -15.59
C HIS A 66 -8.81 23.55 -16.93
N ALA A 67 -8.22 23.10 -18.04
CA ALA A 67 -8.91 23.06 -19.34
C ALA A 67 -9.74 21.78 -19.50
N VAL A 68 -10.91 21.83 -20.15
CA VAL A 68 -11.62 20.62 -20.57
C VAL A 68 -10.74 19.80 -21.52
N LEU A 69 -10.48 18.54 -21.20
CA LEU A 69 -9.53 17.69 -21.89
C LEU A 69 -10.13 17.06 -23.17
N PRO A 70 -9.36 17.02 -24.28
CA PRO A 70 -9.76 16.26 -25.45
C PRO A 70 -9.82 14.76 -25.11
N HIS A 71 -10.71 14.05 -25.80
CA HIS A 71 -10.64 12.59 -25.87
C HIS A 71 -9.47 12.18 -26.79
N TRP A 72 -8.82 11.03 -26.55
CA TRP A 72 -7.67 10.60 -27.35
C TRP A 72 -8.03 10.22 -28.79
N ASP A 73 -9.18 9.58 -29.01
CA ASP A 73 -9.76 9.40 -30.35
C ASP A 73 -10.35 10.73 -30.87
N PRO A 74 -9.88 11.24 -32.04
CA PRO A 74 -10.37 12.49 -32.62
C PRO A 74 -11.85 12.48 -32.97
N ALA A 75 -12.40 11.34 -33.41
CA ALA A 75 -13.81 11.25 -33.81
C ALA A 75 -14.76 11.40 -32.60
N THR A 76 -14.31 11.00 -31.42
CA THR A 76 -15.00 11.22 -30.15
C THR A 76 -14.70 12.61 -29.60
N ALA A 77 -13.47 13.12 -29.68
CA ALA A 77 -13.12 14.47 -29.24
C ALA A 77 -13.96 15.56 -29.94
N ALA A 78 -14.28 15.38 -31.23
CA ALA A 78 -15.14 16.29 -31.99
C ALA A 78 -16.60 16.38 -31.48
N LYS A 79 -17.04 15.48 -30.60
CA LYS A 79 -18.41 15.44 -30.04
C LYS A 79 -18.56 16.23 -28.73
N TYR A 80 -17.45 16.68 -28.14
CA TYR A 80 -17.42 17.27 -26.80
C TYR A 80 -16.67 18.60 -26.78
N PRO A 81 -16.98 19.52 -25.84
CA PRO A 81 -16.16 20.69 -25.61
C PRO A 81 -14.75 20.28 -25.17
N GLN A 82 -13.76 21.07 -25.56
CA GLN A 82 -12.33 20.86 -25.25
C GLN A 82 -11.60 22.21 -25.25
N GLY A 83 -10.51 22.33 -24.50
CA GLY A 83 -9.68 23.54 -24.41
C GLY A 83 -10.27 24.72 -23.61
N ILE A 84 -11.54 24.66 -23.22
CA ILE A 84 -12.21 25.67 -22.39
C ILE A 84 -11.63 25.61 -20.97
N ARG A 85 -11.07 26.71 -20.45
CA ARG A 85 -10.60 26.78 -19.06
C ARG A 85 -11.74 27.14 -18.10
N PHE A 86 -11.67 26.59 -16.90
CA PHE A 86 -12.54 26.99 -15.79
C PHE A 86 -12.13 28.36 -15.22
N GLU A 87 -13.05 29.07 -14.54
CA GLU A 87 -12.85 30.44 -14.05
C GLU A 87 -13.01 30.56 -12.52
N PRO A 88 -11.98 30.19 -11.73
CA PRO A 88 -12.01 30.34 -10.28
C PRO A 88 -12.00 31.82 -9.84
N PRO A 89 -12.56 32.15 -8.66
CA PRO A 89 -13.11 31.23 -7.65
C PRO A 89 -14.59 30.86 -7.86
N ASP A 90 -15.26 31.40 -8.89
CA ASP A 90 -16.68 31.14 -9.11
C ASP A 90 -16.95 29.79 -9.77
N CYS A 91 -16.12 29.41 -10.75
CA CYS A 91 -16.22 28.16 -11.49
C CYS A 91 -14.91 27.36 -11.40
N LEU A 92 -14.92 26.26 -10.65
CA LEU A 92 -13.81 25.32 -10.54
C LEU A 92 -14.02 24.12 -11.46
N HIS A 93 -12.91 23.53 -11.89
CA HIS A 93 -12.88 22.24 -12.61
C HIS A 93 -13.47 21.05 -11.83
N SER A 94 -13.53 21.15 -10.49
CA SER A 94 -14.10 20.11 -9.63
C SER A 94 -15.62 20.10 -9.64
N PRO A 95 -16.30 18.93 -9.61
CA PRO A 95 -17.73 18.86 -9.36
C PRO A 95 -18.13 19.25 -7.94
N TYR A 96 -17.21 19.32 -6.96
CA TYR A 96 -17.48 19.77 -5.59
C TYR A 96 -16.78 21.11 -5.32
N TYR A 97 -17.16 21.81 -4.24
CA TYR A 97 -16.50 23.05 -3.82
C TYR A 97 -15.80 22.86 -2.46
N PRO A 98 -14.48 23.12 -2.34
CA PRO A 98 -13.77 22.96 -1.06
C PRO A 98 -14.31 23.88 0.03
N LEU A 99 -14.43 23.38 1.26
CA LEU A 99 -14.76 24.17 2.46
C LEU A 99 -13.79 25.34 2.64
N ARG A 100 -12.50 25.10 2.35
CA ARG A 100 -11.40 26.07 2.42
C ARG A 100 -11.31 27.01 1.20
N GLY A 101 -12.19 26.83 0.21
CA GLY A 101 -12.11 27.49 -1.09
C GLY A 101 -10.96 26.98 -1.96
N PRO A 102 -10.78 27.54 -3.17
CA PRO A 102 -9.71 27.16 -4.08
C PRO A 102 -8.36 27.71 -3.59
N TYR A 103 -7.67 26.91 -2.77
CA TYR A 103 -6.46 27.25 -2.03
C TYR A 103 -5.15 27.12 -2.85
N SER A 104 -4.00 27.55 -2.30
CA SER A 104 -2.68 27.08 -2.74
C SER A 104 -2.11 25.97 -1.85
N SER A 105 -1.66 24.88 -2.47
CA SER A 105 -0.92 23.78 -1.84
C SER A 105 0.45 24.18 -1.30
N THR A 106 0.95 25.39 -1.60
CA THR A 106 2.19 25.94 -1.01
C THR A 106 1.94 26.76 0.26
N SER A 107 0.69 26.83 0.74
CA SER A 107 0.39 27.50 2.01
C SER A 107 0.81 26.63 3.19
N GLN A 108 1.79 27.12 3.97
CA GLN A 108 2.27 26.45 5.18
C GLN A 108 1.13 26.17 6.18
N GLU A 109 0.22 27.14 6.33
CA GLU A 109 -0.95 27.05 7.20
C GLU A 109 -1.95 25.98 6.70
N LEU A 110 -2.18 25.90 5.39
CA LEU A 110 -3.02 24.84 4.80
C LEU A 110 -2.41 23.45 5.03
N ILE A 111 -1.09 23.32 4.83
CA ILE A 111 -0.37 22.07 5.06
C ILE A 111 -0.55 21.61 6.51
N ARG A 112 -0.41 22.51 7.49
CA ARG A 112 -0.67 22.19 8.91
C ARG A 112 -2.10 21.74 9.14
N GLN A 113 -3.08 22.50 8.65
CA GLN A 113 -4.50 22.14 8.78
C GLN A 113 -4.81 20.76 8.18
N HIS A 114 -4.19 20.41 7.05
CA HIS A 114 -4.35 19.09 6.42
C HIS A 114 -3.67 17.98 7.23
N LEU A 115 -2.47 18.22 7.79
CA LEU A 115 -1.78 17.27 8.67
C LEU A 115 -2.55 17.03 9.98
N GLU A 116 -3.11 18.08 10.59
CA GLU A 116 -3.96 18.00 11.76
C GLU A 116 -5.28 17.26 11.47
N GLU A 117 -5.90 17.54 10.33
CA GLU A 117 -7.12 16.87 9.85
C GLU A 117 -6.88 15.37 9.61
N MET A 118 -5.82 15.01 8.88
CA MET A 118 -5.40 13.63 8.67
C MET A 118 -5.13 12.90 9.99
N ALA A 119 -4.34 13.52 10.89
CA ALA A 119 -4.02 12.96 12.21
C ALA A 119 -5.27 12.72 13.06
N LYS A 120 -6.20 13.68 13.07
CA LYS A 120 -7.47 13.61 13.82
C LYS A 120 -8.36 12.48 13.33
N TYR A 121 -8.46 12.28 12.01
CA TYR A 121 -9.38 11.32 11.39
C TYR A 121 -8.70 10.00 10.99
N GLY A 122 -7.57 9.66 11.62
CA GLY A 122 -6.95 8.34 11.51
C GLY A 122 -6.14 8.06 10.25
N ILE A 123 -5.91 9.07 9.38
CA ILE A 123 -5.02 8.95 8.22
C ILE A 123 -3.57 9.15 8.70
N GLY A 124 -2.84 8.06 8.90
CA GLY A 124 -1.44 8.12 9.36
C GLY A 124 -0.40 8.24 8.26
N ILE A 125 -0.74 7.95 7.00
CA ILE A 125 0.18 8.14 5.87
C ILE A 125 -0.50 8.96 4.77
N LEU A 126 0.12 10.07 4.39
CA LEU A 126 -0.20 10.79 3.17
C LEU A 126 0.69 10.24 2.04
N VAL A 127 0.08 9.87 0.92
CA VAL A 127 0.80 9.36 -0.26
C VAL A 127 0.86 10.49 -1.28
N ALA A 128 1.99 11.17 -1.37
CA ALA A 128 2.10 12.41 -2.13
C ALA A 128 2.42 12.15 -3.61
N SER A 129 1.61 12.70 -4.51
CA SER A 129 1.84 12.72 -5.97
C SER A 129 3.18 13.39 -6.30
N TRP A 130 4.14 12.61 -6.81
CA TRP A 130 5.52 13.03 -7.10
C TRP A 130 5.90 12.75 -8.55
N TRP A 131 6.22 13.82 -9.29
CA TRP A 131 6.42 13.82 -10.74
C TRP A 131 7.88 13.72 -11.19
N GLY A 132 8.82 13.42 -10.28
CA GLY A 132 10.26 13.51 -10.54
C GLY A 132 10.92 14.72 -9.85
N PRO A 133 12.26 14.78 -9.83
CA PRO A 133 12.98 15.87 -9.19
C PRO A 133 12.88 17.15 -10.01
N GLY A 134 12.82 18.31 -9.34
CA GLY A 134 12.55 19.61 -9.98
C GLY A 134 13.57 20.05 -11.06
N TRP A 135 14.75 19.44 -11.11
CA TRP A 135 15.79 19.73 -12.11
C TRP A 135 15.64 18.95 -13.43
N ARG A 136 14.81 17.90 -13.49
CA ARG A 136 14.72 17.02 -14.67
C ARG A 136 13.58 17.43 -15.60
N GLN A 137 13.89 17.69 -16.87
CA GLN A 137 12.90 17.96 -17.92
C GLN A 137 11.82 16.85 -17.99
N GLY A 138 10.56 17.23 -18.22
CA GLY A 138 9.42 16.30 -18.25
C GLY A 138 8.89 15.89 -16.87
N SER A 139 9.55 16.31 -15.77
CA SER A 139 9.15 15.97 -14.41
C SER A 139 8.04 16.89 -13.88
N HIS A 140 6.88 16.88 -14.52
CA HIS A 140 5.71 17.67 -14.12
C HIS A 140 4.42 17.01 -14.62
N ASP A 141 3.29 17.42 -14.04
CA ASP A 141 1.97 17.03 -14.53
C ASP A 141 1.60 17.72 -15.88
N THR A 142 0.39 17.44 -16.37
CA THR A 142 -0.17 18.02 -17.60
C THR A 142 -0.45 19.53 -17.53
N GLN A 143 -0.30 20.16 -16.37
CA GLN A 143 -0.44 21.61 -16.16
C GLN A 143 0.88 22.29 -15.75
N LEU A 144 1.99 21.60 -15.99
CA LEU A 144 3.37 22.06 -15.79
C LEU A 144 3.68 22.34 -14.30
N ILE A 145 3.08 21.59 -13.39
CA ILE A 145 3.40 21.63 -11.95
C ILE A 145 4.31 20.47 -11.59
N ASN A 146 5.49 20.79 -11.03
CA ASN A 146 6.32 19.86 -10.27
C ASN A 146 5.97 19.98 -8.77
N THR A 147 6.03 18.85 -8.06
CA THR A 147 5.64 18.74 -6.65
C THR A 147 6.81 18.44 -5.69
N ASP A 148 8.05 18.32 -6.17
CA ASP A 148 9.20 17.88 -5.37
C ASP A 148 9.51 18.82 -4.20
N ASP A 149 9.66 20.13 -4.48
CA ASP A 149 9.86 21.17 -3.45
C ASP A 149 8.64 21.35 -2.54
N ARG A 150 7.44 20.95 -3.01
CA ARG A 150 6.20 21.01 -2.22
C ARG A 150 6.12 19.86 -1.24
N ILE A 151 6.59 18.68 -1.63
CA ILE A 151 6.71 17.51 -0.74
C ILE A 151 7.78 17.76 0.31
N GLU A 152 8.88 18.42 -0.05
CA GLU A 152 9.88 18.86 0.93
C GLU A 152 9.30 19.82 1.98
N GLN A 153 8.41 20.75 1.58
CA GLN A 153 7.68 21.60 2.53
C GLN A 153 6.79 20.78 3.48
N VAL A 154 6.03 19.79 2.99
CA VAL A 154 5.22 18.91 3.84
C VAL A 154 6.07 18.11 4.82
N ILE A 155 7.21 17.58 4.38
CA ILE A 155 8.16 16.86 5.25
C ILE A 155 8.70 17.77 6.36
N ARG A 156 9.11 18.99 6.01
CA ARG A 156 9.56 19.99 6.99
C ARG A 156 8.47 20.39 7.99
N GLU A 157 7.21 20.52 7.56
CA GLU A 157 6.10 20.80 8.47
C GLU A 157 5.80 19.63 9.42
N ILE A 158 5.89 18.38 8.95
CA ILE A 158 5.74 17.20 9.82
C ILE A 158 6.83 17.20 10.91
N GLU A 159 8.08 17.49 10.54
CA GLU A 159 9.21 17.53 11.47
C GLU A 159 9.08 18.72 12.45
N ALA A 160 8.75 19.92 11.97
CA ALA A 160 8.60 21.12 12.79
C ALA A 160 7.42 21.05 13.77
N THR A 161 6.32 20.40 13.38
CA THR A 161 5.12 20.22 14.24
C THR A 161 5.13 18.94 15.05
N SER A 162 6.13 18.05 14.85
CA SER A 162 6.13 16.68 15.37
C SER A 162 4.85 15.90 15.03
N SER A 163 4.28 16.14 13.85
CA SER A 163 3.03 15.52 13.41
C SER A 163 3.13 14.00 13.41
N PRO A 164 2.06 13.26 13.79
CA PRO A 164 2.04 11.81 13.74
C PRO A 164 1.85 11.23 12.33
N VAL A 165 1.56 12.06 11.32
CA VAL A 165 1.38 11.64 9.93
C VAL A 165 2.75 11.42 9.26
N ARG A 166 2.83 10.52 8.28
CA ARG A 166 4.07 10.23 7.53
C ARG A 166 3.85 10.33 6.01
N VAL A 167 4.91 10.61 5.26
CA VAL A 167 4.89 10.76 3.80
C VAL A 167 5.34 9.47 3.13
N ALA A 168 4.48 8.88 2.30
CA ALA A 168 4.87 7.93 1.26
C ALA A 168 4.88 8.65 -0.10
N PHE A 169 5.65 8.14 -1.06
CA PHE A 169 5.76 8.74 -2.39
C PHE A 169 4.88 8.00 -3.39
N HIS A 170 4.07 8.72 -4.16
CA HIS A 170 3.34 8.20 -5.32
C HIS A 170 4.11 8.59 -6.57
N LEU A 171 4.84 7.64 -7.15
CA LEU A 171 5.69 7.85 -8.32
C LEU A 171 4.82 7.90 -9.58
N GLU A 172 4.62 9.11 -10.09
CA GLU A 172 3.73 9.41 -11.21
C GLU A 172 4.36 9.03 -12.56
N PRO A 173 3.56 8.82 -13.63
CA PRO A 173 4.04 8.51 -14.97
C PRO A 173 4.45 9.79 -15.72
N TYR A 174 5.50 10.45 -15.22
CA TYR A 174 6.12 11.60 -15.88
C TYR A 174 6.64 11.28 -17.29
N GLU A 175 6.83 12.31 -18.11
CA GLU A 175 7.24 12.14 -19.51
C GLU A 175 8.62 11.48 -19.58
N GLY A 176 8.74 10.40 -20.36
CA GLY A 176 10.00 9.69 -20.52
C GLY A 176 10.43 8.80 -19.34
N ARG A 177 9.53 8.45 -18.41
CA ARG A 177 9.83 7.51 -17.31
C ARG A 177 10.34 6.16 -17.83
N THR A 178 11.55 5.79 -17.43
CA THR A 178 12.26 4.53 -17.74
C THR A 178 12.82 3.89 -16.46
N LYS A 179 13.30 2.64 -16.52
CA LYS A 179 13.97 2.01 -15.36
C LYS A 179 15.20 2.78 -14.89
N GLN A 180 15.95 3.42 -15.80
CA GLN A 180 17.10 4.26 -15.45
C GLN A 180 16.67 5.51 -14.67
N THR A 181 15.67 6.25 -15.16
CA THR A 181 15.18 7.44 -14.45
C THR A 181 14.51 7.09 -13.13
N VAL A 182 13.86 5.92 -13.02
CA VAL A 182 13.35 5.40 -11.73
C VAL A 182 14.49 5.03 -10.77
N HIS A 183 15.59 4.43 -11.24
CA HIS A 183 16.77 4.19 -10.39
C HIS A 183 17.35 5.52 -9.85
N GLU A 184 17.43 6.55 -10.69
CA GLU A 184 17.82 7.91 -10.28
C GLU A 184 16.85 8.48 -9.23
N ASP A 185 15.54 8.32 -9.43
CA ASP A 185 14.49 8.78 -8.51
C ASP A 185 14.62 8.14 -7.12
N LEU A 186 14.81 6.82 -7.07
CA LEU A 186 14.97 6.09 -5.81
C LEU A 186 16.27 6.44 -5.10
N THR A 187 17.34 6.68 -5.86
CA THR A 187 18.62 7.17 -5.31
C THR A 187 18.47 8.58 -4.75
N TYR A 188 17.80 9.48 -5.48
CA TYR A 188 17.53 10.86 -5.08
C TYR A 188 16.67 10.93 -3.81
N LEU A 189 15.50 10.28 -3.81
CA LEU A 189 14.56 10.29 -2.70
C LEU A 189 15.15 9.63 -1.45
N SER A 190 15.85 8.50 -1.61
CA SER A 190 16.56 7.88 -0.49
C SER A 190 17.64 8.80 0.07
N HIS A 191 18.53 9.34 -0.76
CA HIS A 191 19.60 10.20 -0.27
C HIS A 191 19.07 11.48 0.40
N LYS A 192 18.05 12.11 -0.19
CA LYS A 192 17.43 13.35 0.31
C LYS A 192 16.72 13.15 1.66
N TYR A 193 16.13 11.97 1.90
CA TYR A 193 15.28 11.72 3.07
C TYR A 193 15.72 10.56 3.98
N LYS A 194 16.94 10.04 3.82
CA LYS A 194 17.49 8.88 4.57
C LYS A 194 17.31 9.00 6.09
N ASP A 195 17.54 10.19 6.64
CA ASP A 195 17.47 10.47 8.08
C ASP A 195 16.12 11.08 8.51
N SER A 196 15.24 11.44 7.55
CA SER A 196 13.96 12.07 7.87
C SER A 196 13.01 11.09 8.56
N SER A 197 12.57 11.45 9.76
CA SER A 197 11.58 10.67 10.52
C SER A 197 10.16 10.81 9.96
N ALA A 198 9.91 11.82 9.12
CA ALA A 198 8.62 12.09 8.49
C ALA A 198 8.31 11.14 7.31
N VAL A 199 9.31 10.49 6.71
CA VAL A 199 9.07 9.54 5.61
C VAL A 199 8.59 8.18 6.13
N ALA A 200 7.48 7.71 5.55
CA ALA A 200 6.86 6.43 5.86
C ALA A 200 7.78 5.27 5.43
N ARG A 201 7.97 4.30 6.33
CA ARG A 201 8.79 3.12 6.10
C ARG A 201 8.06 1.85 6.51
N VAL A 202 8.17 0.82 5.68
CA VAL A 202 7.68 -0.54 5.97
C VAL A 202 8.91 -1.47 6.02
N ASN A 203 9.10 -2.15 7.16
CA ASN A 203 10.29 -2.97 7.44
C ASN A 203 11.61 -2.19 7.26
N GLY A 204 11.64 -0.92 7.67
CA GLY A 204 12.78 -0.02 7.52
C GLY A 204 12.99 0.59 6.13
N ARG A 205 12.28 0.12 5.10
CA ARG A 205 12.40 0.59 3.71
C ARG A 205 11.37 1.66 3.38
N ILE A 206 11.73 2.69 2.62
CA ILE A 206 10.83 3.80 2.24
C ILE A 206 9.63 3.25 1.44
N LEU A 207 8.41 3.72 1.74
CA LEU A 207 7.19 3.28 1.07
C LEU A 207 6.95 4.04 -0.25
N TYR A 208 6.89 3.29 -1.35
CA TYR A 208 6.64 3.79 -2.70
C TYR A 208 5.39 3.15 -3.31
N TYR A 209 4.46 3.99 -3.77
CA TYR A 209 3.38 3.60 -4.68
C TYR A 209 3.82 3.94 -6.10
N VAL A 210 3.71 3.02 -7.03
CA VAL A 210 4.05 3.29 -8.44
C VAL A 210 2.76 3.42 -9.23
N TYR A 211 2.42 4.63 -9.69
CA TYR A 211 1.27 4.84 -10.57
C TYR A 211 1.58 4.37 -11.97
N ASP A 212 0.62 3.75 -12.65
CA ASP A 212 0.77 3.18 -13.98
C ASP A 212 2.04 2.30 -14.15
N SER A 213 2.33 1.45 -13.16
CA SER A 213 3.53 0.58 -13.18
C SER A 213 3.61 -0.30 -14.42
N TYR A 214 2.46 -0.74 -14.95
CA TYR A 214 2.32 -1.54 -16.17
C TYR A 214 2.81 -0.83 -17.46
N ARG A 215 3.08 0.49 -17.43
CA ARG A 215 3.70 1.21 -18.58
C ARG A 215 5.16 0.81 -18.83
N LEU A 216 5.84 0.24 -17.84
CA LEU A 216 7.14 -0.42 -18.01
C LEU A 216 6.94 -1.94 -17.94
N PRO A 217 7.62 -2.72 -18.79
CA PRO A 217 7.50 -4.17 -18.78
C PRO A 217 8.02 -4.75 -17.46
N ALA A 218 7.46 -5.87 -17.02
CA ALA A 218 7.87 -6.51 -15.76
C ALA A 218 9.37 -6.86 -15.71
N SER A 219 10.02 -7.11 -16.84
CA SER A 219 11.48 -7.30 -16.93
C SER A 219 12.28 -6.06 -16.52
N ASP A 220 11.80 -4.86 -16.85
CA ASP A 220 12.46 -3.59 -16.49
C ASP A 220 12.33 -3.32 -14.98
N TRP A 221 11.18 -3.69 -14.39
CA TRP A 221 11.00 -3.70 -12.94
C TRP A 221 11.85 -4.77 -12.26
N ALA A 222 12.01 -5.95 -12.87
CA ALA A 222 12.81 -7.03 -12.31
C ALA A 222 14.30 -6.64 -12.15
N GLU A 223 14.89 -5.93 -13.12
CA GLU A 223 16.26 -5.39 -13.01
C GLU A 223 16.43 -4.50 -11.76
N LEU A 224 15.43 -3.67 -11.44
CA LEU A 224 15.40 -2.82 -10.25
C LEU A 224 15.13 -3.59 -8.95
N LEU A 225 14.11 -4.47 -8.96
CA LEU A 225 13.45 -4.95 -7.74
C LEU A 225 13.66 -6.45 -7.43
N VAL A 226 14.22 -7.24 -8.35
CA VAL A 226 14.55 -8.66 -8.10
C VAL A 226 16.07 -8.79 -7.93
N ARG A 227 16.52 -9.24 -6.75
CA ARG A 227 17.95 -9.31 -6.38
C ARG A 227 18.79 -9.95 -7.48
N ASN A 228 19.91 -9.31 -7.80
CA ASN A 228 20.92 -9.79 -8.76
C ASN A 228 20.44 -9.94 -10.22
N THR A 229 19.31 -9.32 -10.62
CA THR A 229 18.78 -9.43 -12.00
C THR A 229 19.41 -8.44 -12.98
N GLY A 230 19.90 -7.28 -12.52
CA GLY A 230 20.48 -6.26 -13.38
C GLY A 230 21.44 -5.32 -12.66
N PRO A 231 22.22 -4.49 -13.40
CA PRO A 231 23.22 -3.60 -12.83
C PRO A 231 22.64 -2.41 -12.05
N ILE A 232 21.34 -2.12 -12.21
CA ILE A 232 20.61 -1.03 -11.54
C ILE A 232 19.76 -1.54 -10.37
N ASN A 233 20.07 -2.72 -9.81
CA ASN A 233 19.28 -3.31 -8.75
C ASN A 233 19.37 -2.52 -7.44
N VAL A 234 18.22 -2.19 -6.84
CA VAL A 234 18.17 -1.42 -5.58
C VAL A 234 18.07 -2.28 -4.32
N ARG A 235 17.86 -3.60 -4.45
CA ARG A 235 17.57 -4.47 -3.29
C ARG A 235 18.78 -4.65 -2.38
N GLY A 236 18.67 -4.19 -1.14
CA GLY A 236 19.77 -4.16 -0.17
C GLY A 236 20.79 -3.03 -0.40
N THR A 237 20.53 -2.07 -1.29
CA THR A 237 21.29 -0.82 -1.36
C THR A 237 20.60 0.26 -0.53
N ALA A 238 21.20 1.46 -0.44
CA ALA A 238 20.52 2.60 0.19
C ALA A 238 19.20 2.97 -0.52
N ALA A 239 19.07 2.68 -1.82
CA ALA A 239 17.88 2.98 -2.61
C ALA A 239 16.75 1.93 -2.48
N ASP A 240 16.90 0.91 -1.63
CA ASP A 240 15.85 -0.10 -1.41
C ASP A 240 14.57 0.53 -0.81
N GLY A 241 13.44 -0.04 -1.18
CA GLY A 241 12.10 0.47 -0.88
C GLY A 241 11.12 -0.66 -0.62
N PHE A 242 9.94 -0.29 -0.13
CA PHE A 242 8.77 -1.13 -0.12
C PHE A 242 7.88 -0.68 -1.29
N PHE A 243 7.81 -1.49 -2.35
CA PHE A 243 7.20 -1.09 -3.62
C PHE A 243 5.81 -1.70 -3.81
N LEU A 244 4.82 -0.84 -4.01
CA LEU A 244 3.44 -1.21 -4.34
C LEU A 244 3.16 -0.85 -5.80
N GLY A 245 2.98 -1.87 -6.64
CA GLY A 245 2.59 -1.70 -8.04
C GLY A 245 1.07 -1.48 -8.19
N LEU A 246 0.65 -0.83 -9.27
CA LEU A 246 -0.77 -0.70 -9.61
C LEU A 246 -1.23 -1.99 -10.30
N TRP A 247 -2.30 -2.61 -9.77
CA TRP A 247 -3.01 -3.72 -10.41
C TRP A 247 -4.23 -3.14 -11.13
N LEU A 248 -4.39 -3.43 -12.42
CA LEU A 248 -5.58 -3.09 -13.22
C LEU A 248 -6.40 -4.32 -13.57
N GLU A 249 -5.78 -5.24 -14.30
CA GLU A 249 -6.42 -6.33 -15.03
C GLU A 249 -6.29 -7.67 -14.31
N LYS A 250 -7.18 -8.61 -14.59
CA LYS A 250 -7.31 -9.87 -13.84
C LYS A 250 -5.99 -10.59 -13.56
N ASP A 251 -5.09 -10.63 -14.55
CA ASP A 251 -3.85 -11.41 -14.48
C ASP A 251 -2.59 -10.57 -14.15
N ASP A 252 -2.75 -9.30 -13.72
CA ASP A 252 -1.60 -8.42 -13.44
C ASP A 252 -0.69 -8.92 -12.30
N GLY A 253 -1.22 -9.73 -11.38
CA GLY A 253 -0.41 -10.45 -10.40
C GLY A 253 0.72 -11.25 -11.07
N ASP A 254 0.34 -12.14 -11.99
CA ASP A 254 1.27 -13.06 -12.64
C ASP A 254 2.02 -12.43 -13.81
N LYS A 255 1.48 -11.38 -14.43
CA LYS A 255 2.10 -10.69 -15.58
C LYS A 255 3.02 -9.53 -15.17
N ASN A 256 2.69 -8.81 -14.10
CA ASN A 256 3.31 -7.52 -13.76
C ASN A 256 3.87 -7.49 -12.32
N ILE A 257 3.03 -7.71 -11.30
CA ILE A 257 3.39 -7.52 -9.88
C ILE A 257 4.43 -8.56 -9.42
N GLY A 258 4.17 -9.83 -9.68
CA GLY A 258 5.03 -10.95 -9.32
C GLY A 258 6.39 -10.92 -10.04
N PRO A 259 6.43 -10.98 -11.39
CA PRO A 259 7.69 -10.96 -12.14
C PRO A 259 8.46 -9.64 -11.99
N GLY A 260 7.76 -8.52 -11.79
CA GLY A 260 8.38 -7.21 -11.56
C GLY A 260 9.03 -7.04 -10.19
N GLY A 261 8.91 -8.00 -9.26
CA GLY A 261 9.59 -7.95 -7.96
C GLY A 261 9.00 -6.96 -6.94
N PHE A 262 7.75 -6.52 -7.15
CA PHE A 262 7.04 -5.66 -6.21
C PHE A 262 6.78 -6.37 -4.87
N ASP A 263 6.81 -5.63 -3.76
CA ASP A 263 6.49 -6.14 -2.42
C ASP A 263 4.97 -6.32 -2.21
N GLY A 264 4.17 -5.62 -3.02
CA GLY A 264 2.71 -5.68 -2.98
C GLY A 264 2.07 -4.85 -4.09
N PHE A 265 0.78 -4.57 -3.95
CA PHE A 265 0.01 -3.82 -4.94
C PHE A 265 -1.20 -3.09 -4.35
N TYR A 266 -1.74 -2.16 -5.15
CA TYR A 266 -2.94 -1.36 -4.85
C TYR A 266 -3.81 -1.20 -6.10
N THR A 267 -5.02 -0.64 -5.96
CA THR A 267 -6.05 -0.64 -7.04
C THR A 267 -6.41 0.75 -7.56
N TYR A 268 -6.04 1.79 -6.84
CA TYR A 268 -6.25 3.23 -7.08
C TYR A 268 -7.71 3.68 -7.33
N PHE A 269 -8.34 3.29 -8.44
CA PHE A 269 -9.53 3.98 -8.96
C PHE A 269 -10.77 3.84 -8.06
N SER A 270 -11.46 4.96 -7.86
CA SER A 270 -12.71 5.04 -7.08
C SER A 270 -13.95 4.56 -7.85
N SER A 271 -13.79 4.06 -9.08
CA SER A 271 -14.86 3.58 -9.97
C SER A 271 -14.56 2.19 -10.50
N GLU A 272 -15.46 1.24 -10.21
CA GLU A 272 -15.39 -0.15 -10.66
C GLU A 272 -15.59 -0.34 -12.18
N ALA A 273 -15.87 0.73 -12.93
CA ALA A 273 -15.83 0.70 -14.39
C ALA A 273 -14.43 0.88 -14.97
N THR A 274 -13.45 1.33 -14.18
CA THR A 274 -12.13 1.69 -14.72
C THR A 274 -11.20 0.50 -14.87
N SER A 275 -11.30 -0.51 -14.02
CA SER A 275 -10.43 -1.71 -14.09
C SER A 275 -11.03 -2.92 -13.38
N TYR A 276 -10.53 -4.13 -13.67
CA TYR A 276 -10.92 -5.33 -12.93
C TYR A 276 -10.64 -5.19 -11.42
N ALA A 277 -9.50 -4.61 -11.05
CA ALA A 277 -9.05 -4.52 -9.66
C ALA A 277 -9.74 -3.41 -8.84
N SER A 278 -10.26 -2.37 -9.48
CA SER A 278 -11.06 -1.33 -8.80
C SER A 278 -12.47 -1.81 -8.44
N ASN A 279 -12.92 -2.95 -8.96
CA ASN A 279 -14.18 -3.57 -8.58
C ASN A 279 -14.07 -4.38 -7.27
N PRO A 280 -14.78 -4.00 -6.18
CA PRO A 280 -14.70 -4.70 -4.90
C PRO A 280 -15.15 -6.16 -4.93
N THR A 281 -15.97 -6.58 -5.92
CA THR A 281 -16.36 -8.00 -6.06
C THR A 281 -15.17 -8.91 -6.35
N ASN A 282 -14.08 -8.35 -6.87
CA ASN A 282 -12.88 -9.08 -7.28
C ASN A 282 -11.79 -9.05 -6.19
N TRP A 283 -11.91 -8.20 -5.18
CA TRP A 283 -10.94 -8.09 -4.08
C TRP A 283 -10.71 -9.40 -3.29
N PRO A 284 -11.67 -10.33 -3.14
CA PRO A 284 -11.40 -11.66 -2.57
C PRO A 284 -10.39 -12.48 -3.40
N ASP A 285 -10.42 -12.37 -4.72
CA ASP A 285 -9.45 -13.04 -5.61
C ASP A 285 -8.06 -12.39 -5.49
N LEU A 286 -8.01 -11.06 -5.47
CA LEU A 286 -6.77 -10.30 -5.29
C LEU A 286 -6.11 -10.61 -3.93
N GLN A 287 -6.89 -10.61 -2.85
CA GLN A 287 -6.40 -10.92 -1.50
C GLN A 287 -5.95 -12.38 -1.37
N ARG A 288 -6.60 -13.32 -2.05
CA ARG A 288 -6.16 -14.71 -2.15
C ARG A 288 -4.79 -14.81 -2.83
N TRP A 289 -4.64 -14.24 -4.02
CA TRP A 289 -3.37 -14.21 -4.74
C TRP A 289 -2.27 -13.55 -3.88
N ALA A 290 -2.58 -12.43 -3.22
CA ALA A 290 -1.63 -11.74 -2.34
C ALA A 290 -1.12 -12.64 -1.20
N ARG A 291 -2.01 -13.41 -0.57
CA ARG A 291 -1.63 -14.37 0.49
C ARG A 291 -0.81 -15.53 -0.05
N GLU A 292 -1.24 -16.14 -1.16
CA GLU A 292 -0.58 -17.26 -1.83
C GLU A 292 0.83 -16.91 -2.32
N HIS A 293 1.04 -15.69 -2.80
CA HIS A 293 2.32 -15.21 -3.32
C HIS A 293 3.18 -14.43 -2.30
N HIS A 294 2.73 -14.32 -1.04
CA HIS A 294 3.38 -13.51 0.01
C HIS A 294 3.62 -12.05 -0.42
N ARG A 295 2.54 -11.35 -0.75
CA ARG A 295 2.49 -9.95 -1.16
C ARG A 295 1.49 -9.18 -0.30
N ILE A 296 1.71 -7.87 -0.16
CA ILE A 296 0.75 -6.99 0.51
C ILE A 296 -0.27 -6.47 -0.50
N PHE A 297 -1.56 -6.69 -0.22
CA PHE A 297 -2.67 -6.05 -0.92
C PHE A 297 -3.12 -4.80 -0.14
N VAL A 298 -3.23 -3.67 -0.85
CA VAL A 298 -3.75 -2.40 -0.33
C VAL A 298 -4.94 -1.96 -1.20
N PRO A 299 -6.18 -2.40 -0.93
CA PRO A 299 -7.35 -1.91 -1.67
C PRO A 299 -7.47 -0.40 -1.55
N SER A 300 -7.93 0.23 -2.64
CA SER A 300 -8.17 1.67 -2.71
C SER A 300 -9.65 1.98 -2.62
N LEU A 301 -10.04 2.73 -1.59
CA LEU A 301 -11.42 3.06 -1.25
C LEU A 301 -11.67 4.52 -1.64
N GLY A 302 -12.74 4.78 -2.39
CA GLY A 302 -13.13 6.13 -2.76
C GLY A 302 -14.62 6.40 -2.50
N PRO A 303 -14.99 7.59 -2.02
CA PRO A 303 -16.37 7.92 -1.68
C PRO A 303 -17.28 7.96 -2.91
N GLY A 304 -16.73 8.28 -4.08
CA GLY A 304 -17.40 8.31 -5.38
C GLY A 304 -16.40 8.70 -6.47
N TYR A 305 -16.89 8.95 -7.70
CA TYR A 305 -16.06 9.40 -8.82
C TYR A 305 -16.88 10.30 -9.75
N HIS A 306 -16.38 11.48 -10.10
CA HIS A 306 -16.96 12.33 -11.12
C HIS A 306 -15.91 13.29 -11.69
N ASP A 307 -15.44 13.03 -12.91
CA ASP A 307 -14.48 13.88 -13.63
C ASP A 307 -15.12 14.62 -14.82
N GLY A 308 -16.39 14.35 -15.13
CA GLY A 308 -17.14 14.91 -16.28
C GLY A 308 -17.11 16.43 -16.51
N LYS A 309 -16.62 17.25 -15.57
CA LYS A 309 -16.26 18.65 -15.85
C LYS A 309 -15.00 18.75 -16.71
N ILE A 310 -13.92 18.08 -16.33
CA ILE A 310 -12.66 18.03 -17.10
C ILE A 310 -12.68 17.00 -18.24
N ARG A 311 -13.46 15.91 -18.12
CA ARG A 311 -13.56 14.84 -19.12
C ARG A 311 -15.04 14.51 -19.42
N PRO A 312 -15.79 15.38 -20.13
CA PRO A 312 -17.24 15.23 -20.35
C PRO A 312 -17.65 13.96 -21.11
N TRP A 313 -16.69 13.30 -21.76
CA TRP A 313 -16.85 12.00 -22.41
C TRP A 313 -16.77 10.80 -21.44
N ASN A 314 -16.27 10.97 -20.22
CA ASN A 314 -16.01 9.88 -19.27
C ASN A 314 -17.18 9.56 -18.33
N MET A 315 -18.40 9.98 -18.66
CA MET A 315 -19.57 9.83 -17.77
C MET A 315 -19.91 8.37 -17.41
N ALA A 316 -19.45 7.38 -18.18
CA ALA A 316 -19.59 5.95 -17.85
C ALA A 316 -18.78 5.53 -16.59
N ALA A 317 -17.69 6.25 -16.28
CA ALA A 317 -16.91 6.05 -15.07
C ALA A 317 -17.52 6.73 -13.84
N ARG A 318 -18.49 7.65 -13.99
CA ARG A 318 -19.12 8.35 -12.86
C ARG A 318 -19.74 7.36 -11.87
N ARG A 319 -19.53 7.61 -10.57
CA ARG A 319 -20.12 6.88 -9.44
C ARG A 319 -20.57 7.86 -8.36
N GLU A 320 -21.86 7.81 -8.05
CA GLU A 320 -22.43 8.59 -6.95
C GLU A 320 -21.85 8.15 -5.60
N ARG A 321 -21.89 9.05 -4.62
CA ARG A 321 -21.51 8.73 -3.23
C ARG A 321 -22.58 7.92 -2.49
N GLU A 322 -23.80 7.87 -3.04
CA GLU A 322 -24.99 7.23 -2.45
C GLU A 322 -25.23 7.74 -1.01
N GLY A 323 -25.20 9.07 -0.85
CA GLY A 323 -25.03 9.69 0.46
C GLY A 323 -23.65 9.30 1.02
N ILE A 324 -23.65 8.37 1.97
CA ILE A 324 -22.45 7.80 2.60
C ILE A 324 -22.32 6.28 2.40
N ASP A 325 -23.32 5.63 1.83
CA ASP A 325 -23.46 4.17 1.91
C ASP A 325 -22.45 3.44 1.02
N ARG A 326 -22.08 4.03 -0.13
CA ARG A 326 -21.01 3.48 -0.98
C ARG A 326 -19.70 3.36 -0.19
N TYR A 327 -19.30 4.43 0.50
CA TYR A 327 -18.03 4.47 1.22
C TYR A 327 -18.02 3.49 2.42
N LYS A 328 -19.14 3.37 3.14
CA LYS A 328 -19.30 2.36 4.20
C LYS A 328 -19.13 0.93 3.68
N ARG A 329 -19.81 0.56 2.59
CA ARG A 329 -19.70 -0.80 2.02
C ARG A 329 -18.27 -1.13 1.56
N LEU A 330 -17.53 -0.17 1.05
CA LEU A 330 -16.11 -0.34 0.68
C LEU A 330 -15.24 -0.61 1.92
N TRP A 331 -15.46 0.11 3.02
CA TRP A 331 -14.82 -0.15 4.31
C TRP A 331 -15.15 -1.54 4.86
N ASP A 332 -16.43 -1.91 4.89
CA ASP A 332 -16.87 -3.22 5.36
C ASP A 332 -16.22 -4.36 4.54
N THR A 333 -16.13 -4.18 3.22
CA THR A 333 -15.48 -5.14 2.31
C THR A 333 -13.98 -5.25 2.60
N ALA A 334 -13.27 -4.13 2.75
CA ALA A 334 -11.82 -4.13 3.05
C ALA A 334 -11.51 -4.78 4.41
N ILE A 335 -12.31 -4.48 5.44
CA ILE A 335 -12.16 -5.07 6.78
C ILE A 335 -12.40 -6.58 6.73
N ALA A 336 -13.46 -7.04 6.05
CA ALA A 336 -13.79 -8.47 5.93
C ALA A 336 -12.69 -9.30 5.21
N LEU A 337 -11.88 -8.68 4.36
CA LEU A 337 -10.75 -9.31 3.69
C LEU A 337 -9.51 -9.49 4.60
N GLY A 338 -9.49 -8.87 5.78
CA GLY A 338 -8.34 -8.88 6.68
C GLY A 338 -7.07 -8.36 6.01
N VAL A 339 -7.16 -7.19 5.35
CA VAL A 339 -6.01 -6.51 4.75
C VAL A 339 -5.16 -5.80 5.81
N HIS A 340 -3.87 -5.63 5.54
CA HIS A 340 -2.99 -4.92 6.48
C HIS A 340 -3.18 -3.40 6.42
N PHE A 341 -3.41 -2.89 5.21
CA PHE A 341 -3.53 -1.47 4.90
C PHE A 341 -4.71 -1.22 3.98
N VAL A 342 -5.23 0.00 4.01
CA VAL A 342 -6.13 0.57 3.01
C VAL A 342 -5.56 1.88 2.49
N SER A 343 -5.84 2.19 1.24
CA SER A 343 -5.56 3.50 0.65
C SER A 343 -6.87 4.22 0.35
N ILE A 344 -6.94 5.51 0.62
CA ILE A 344 -8.09 6.36 0.31
C ILE A 344 -7.77 7.12 -0.98
N THR A 345 -8.59 6.88 -2.01
CA THR A 345 -8.62 7.66 -3.25
C THR A 345 -9.82 8.58 -3.18
N SER A 346 -9.68 9.81 -2.69
CA SER A 346 -8.43 10.51 -2.33
C SER A 346 -8.61 11.39 -1.09
N TYR A 347 -7.53 11.97 -0.56
CA TYR A 347 -7.71 13.11 0.34
C TYR A 347 -8.30 14.29 -0.43
N ASN A 348 -7.64 14.78 -1.49
CA ASN A 348 -7.99 16.01 -2.21
C ASN A 348 -7.82 15.97 -3.73
N GLU A 349 -8.17 14.86 -4.40
CA GLU A 349 -8.32 14.85 -5.86
C GLU A 349 -9.67 15.42 -6.28
N TRP A 350 -9.72 16.75 -6.29
CA TRP A 350 -10.92 17.51 -6.56
C TRP A 350 -11.37 17.38 -8.02
N GLY A 351 -10.45 17.20 -8.99
CA GLY A 351 -10.79 17.15 -10.41
C GLY A 351 -11.59 15.90 -10.79
N GLU A 352 -11.36 14.80 -10.08
CA GLU A 352 -12.10 13.54 -10.26
C GLU A 352 -13.21 13.33 -9.22
N GLY A 353 -13.45 14.32 -8.33
CA GLY A 353 -14.53 14.28 -7.36
C GLY A 353 -14.41 13.16 -6.31
N THR A 354 -13.20 12.61 -6.13
CA THR A 354 -12.93 11.46 -5.24
C THR A 354 -12.53 11.88 -3.82
N GLN A 355 -12.43 13.17 -3.54
CA GLN A 355 -11.91 13.71 -2.30
C GLN A 355 -12.76 13.34 -1.07
N VAL A 356 -12.08 13.01 0.04
CA VAL A 356 -12.67 13.01 1.39
C VAL A 356 -12.49 14.35 2.12
N GLU A 357 -11.63 15.25 1.61
CA GLU A 357 -11.50 16.63 2.11
C GLU A 357 -12.89 17.31 2.16
N PRO A 358 -13.17 18.15 3.17
CA PRO A 358 -14.48 18.75 3.34
C PRO A 358 -14.94 19.61 2.15
N ALA A 359 -16.12 19.30 1.62
CA ALA A 359 -16.81 20.09 0.62
C ALA A 359 -18.04 20.80 1.21
N VAL A 360 -18.47 21.90 0.58
CA VAL A 360 -19.64 22.68 1.00
C VAL A 360 -20.61 22.94 -0.14
N PRO A 361 -21.92 23.06 0.17
CA PRO A 361 -22.90 23.60 -0.77
C PRO A 361 -22.46 24.96 -1.33
N ARG A 362 -22.59 25.13 -2.64
CA ARG A 362 -22.22 26.37 -3.32
C ARG A 362 -23.30 26.73 -4.35
N PRO A 363 -23.96 27.90 -4.22
CA PRO A 363 -24.89 28.36 -5.24
C PRO A 363 -24.22 28.44 -6.60
N MET A 364 -24.93 28.01 -7.64
CA MET A 364 -24.44 28.03 -9.03
C MET A 364 -24.00 29.44 -9.43
N ARG A 365 -22.83 29.55 -10.04
CA ARG A 365 -22.27 30.79 -10.61
C ARG A 365 -21.63 30.50 -11.96
N LYS A 366 -21.80 31.38 -12.94
CA LYS A 366 -21.30 31.21 -14.32
C LYS A 366 -21.64 29.83 -14.91
N ASP A 367 -22.89 29.39 -14.70
CA ASP A 367 -23.42 28.07 -15.08
C ASP A 367 -22.68 26.84 -14.50
N CYS A 368 -21.80 27.06 -13.52
CA CYS A 368 -21.06 26.00 -12.84
C CYS A 368 -21.78 25.58 -11.55
N ALA A 369 -22.51 24.48 -11.65
CA ALA A 369 -23.09 23.78 -10.50
C ALA A 369 -22.02 23.01 -9.73
N TYR A 370 -22.33 22.71 -8.46
CA TYR A 370 -21.53 21.87 -7.59
C TYR A 370 -22.42 20.84 -6.90
N LEU A 371 -21.84 19.67 -6.65
CA LEU A 371 -22.32 18.68 -5.69
C LEU A 371 -21.74 19.02 -4.31
N ASP A 372 -22.38 18.51 -3.27
CA ASP A 372 -21.96 18.65 -1.89
C ASP A 372 -22.25 17.34 -1.12
N TYR A 373 -22.17 17.40 0.22
CA TYR A 373 -22.35 16.23 1.10
C TYR A 373 -23.68 16.28 1.86
N GLU A 374 -24.61 17.20 1.56
CA GLU A 374 -25.87 17.34 2.31
C GLU A 374 -26.75 16.06 2.21
N PRO A 375 -27.49 15.70 3.27
CA PRO A 375 -27.66 16.40 4.54
C PRO A 375 -26.55 16.14 5.58
N HIS A 376 -25.44 15.50 5.19
CA HIS A 376 -24.34 15.19 6.10
C HIS A 376 -23.39 16.38 6.30
N SER A 377 -22.55 16.28 7.33
CA SER A 377 -21.50 17.28 7.61
C SER A 377 -20.46 17.32 6.47
N PRO A 378 -19.87 18.48 6.16
CA PRO A 378 -18.66 18.58 5.32
C PRO A 378 -17.55 17.60 5.72
N PHE A 379 -17.44 17.22 7.00
CA PHE A 379 -16.41 16.32 7.52
C PHE A 379 -16.82 14.84 7.54
N GLU A 380 -17.99 14.46 7.00
CA GLU A 380 -18.54 13.11 7.19
C GLU A 380 -17.67 12.00 6.59
N PHE A 381 -17.06 12.21 5.42
CA PHE A 381 -16.16 11.21 4.82
C PHE A 381 -14.88 11.02 5.62
N LEU A 382 -14.37 12.07 6.28
CA LEU A 382 -13.26 11.95 7.22
C LEU A 382 -13.68 11.21 8.49
N ARG A 383 -14.87 11.49 9.04
CA ARG A 383 -15.44 10.74 10.18
C ARG A 383 -15.57 9.24 9.88
N LEU A 384 -16.02 8.89 8.67
CA LEU A 384 -16.12 7.50 8.20
C LEU A 384 -14.75 6.86 7.96
N THR A 385 -13.75 7.65 7.54
CA THR A 385 -12.35 7.19 7.41
C THR A 385 -11.77 6.82 8.77
N GLN A 386 -12.04 7.63 9.80
CA GLN A 386 -11.66 7.34 11.18
C GLN A 386 -12.34 6.05 11.68
N GLU A 387 -13.67 5.97 11.58
CA GLU A 387 -14.47 4.81 12.00
C GLU A 387 -14.02 3.51 11.32
N GLY A 388 -13.72 3.57 10.02
CA GLY A 388 -13.18 2.45 9.25
C GLY A 388 -11.78 2.03 9.69
N GLY A 389 -10.88 2.99 9.93
CA GLY A 389 -9.50 2.73 10.39
C GLY A 389 -9.44 2.13 11.79
N GLU A 390 -10.30 2.58 12.71
CA GLU A 390 -10.48 2.01 14.04
C GLU A 390 -10.98 0.56 13.96
N ARG A 391 -12.03 0.31 13.15
CA ARG A 391 -12.58 -1.04 12.93
C ARG A 391 -11.57 -1.99 12.26
N LEU A 392 -10.77 -1.50 11.30
CA LEU A 392 -9.70 -2.27 10.66
C LEU A 392 -8.59 -2.65 11.65
N THR A 393 -8.26 -1.74 12.57
CA THR A 393 -7.30 -2.00 13.65
C THR A 393 -7.82 -3.09 14.57
N ALA A 394 -9.03 -2.94 15.10
CA ALA A 394 -9.65 -3.89 16.02
C ALA A 394 -9.79 -5.30 15.40
N ALA A 395 -10.20 -5.39 14.13
CA ALA A 395 -10.29 -6.66 13.41
C ALA A 395 -8.92 -7.37 13.27
N ALA A 396 -7.85 -6.61 13.05
CA ALA A 396 -6.51 -7.17 12.93
C ALA A 396 -5.89 -7.54 14.30
N GLU A 397 -6.23 -6.83 15.37
CA GLU A 397 -5.84 -7.18 16.75
C GLU A 397 -6.55 -8.45 17.22
N GLN A 398 -7.85 -8.58 16.96
CA GLN A 398 -8.61 -9.81 17.23
C GLN A 398 -8.01 -11.01 16.47
N ALA A 399 -7.76 -10.87 15.16
CA ALA A 399 -7.18 -11.94 14.35
C ALA A 399 -5.76 -12.36 14.83
N ALA A 400 -4.99 -11.44 15.41
CA ALA A 400 -3.70 -11.78 16.02
C ALA A 400 -3.88 -12.55 17.35
N ALA A 401 -4.82 -12.11 18.21
CA ALA A 401 -5.14 -12.80 19.46
C ALA A 401 -5.67 -14.22 19.22
N ASP A 402 -6.56 -14.40 18.23
CA ASP A 402 -7.09 -15.72 17.85
C ASP A 402 -5.98 -16.67 17.36
N ALA A 403 -5.02 -16.15 16.57
CA ALA A 403 -3.89 -16.92 16.06
C ALA A 403 -2.90 -17.34 17.15
N ASP A 404 -2.65 -16.48 18.15
CA ASP A 404 -1.79 -16.82 19.28
C ASP A 404 -2.49 -17.74 20.30
N ALA A 405 -3.82 -17.64 20.46
CA ALA A 405 -4.61 -18.59 21.26
C ALA A 405 -4.55 -20.01 20.68
N LEU A 406 -4.68 -20.18 19.36
CA LEU A 406 -4.53 -21.47 18.68
C LEU A 406 -3.13 -22.07 18.90
N ARG A 407 -2.07 -21.26 18.82
CA ARG A 407 -0.68 -21.68 19.11
C ARG A 407 -0.42 -21.99 20.59
N GLY A 408 -1.24 -21.44 21.49
CA GLY A 408 -1.20 -21.73 22.93
C GLY A 408 -1.82 -23.09 23.23
N GLY A 409 -3.00 -23.37 22.68
CA GLY A 409 -3.73 -24.63 22.90
C GLY A 409 -2.96 -25.88 22.47
N ASP A 410 -2.22 -25.80 21.36
CA ASP A 410 -1.35 -26.89 20.88
C ASP A 410 -0.22 -27.28 21.87
N LYS A 411 0.07 -26.45 22.88
CA LYS A 411 1.05 -26.78 23.93
C LYS A 411 0.45 -27.47 25.15
N GLU A 412 -0.82 -27.25 25.44
CA GLU A 412 -1.51 -27.92 26.55
C GLU A 412 -1.99 -29.32 26.11
N GLY A 413 -2.43 -29.48 24.85
CA GLY A 413 -2.79 -30.78 24.28
C GLY A 413 -1.63 -31.76 24.03
N ALA A 414 -0.38 -31.36 24.29
CA ALA A 414 0.81 -32.22 24.16
C ALA A 414 1.37 -32.68 25.52
N ALA A 415 0.68 -32.38 26.63
CA ALA A 415 1.11 -32.70 28.00
C ALA A 415 0.32 -33.86 28.66
N GLU A 416 -0.80 -34.29 28.09
CA GLU A 416 -1.62 -35.42 28.59
C GLU A 416 -1.40 -36.71 27.76
N GLU A 417 -0.17 -37.26 27.71
CA GLU A 417 0.03 -38.66 27.26
C GLU A 417 1.35 -39.31 27.75
N VAL A 418 1.85 -39.01 28.97
CA VAL A 418 2.98 -39.74 29.62
C VAL A 418 2.81 -39.89 31.15
N GLU A 419 1.84 -40.70 31.58
CA GLU A 419 1.71 -41.33 32.91
C GLU A 419 0.92 -42.64 32.68
N GLU A 420 1.23 -43.84 33.18
CA GLU A 420 2.29 -44.40 34.04
C GLU A 420 2.66 -45.81 33.53
N GLU A 421 3.89 -46.31 33.76
CA GLU A 421 4.17 -47.74 34.10
C GLU A 421 5.68 -47.90 34.45
N ASP A 422 6.02 -47.70 35.73
CA ASP A 422 7.33 -48.06 36.31
C ASP A 422 7.12 -49.18 37.34
N GLU A 423 7.66 -50.38 37.11
CA GLU A 423 7.74 -51.45 38.12
C GLU A 423 9.12 -52.14 38.10
N TYR A 424 9.91 -51.87 39.15
CA TYR A 424 11.02 -52.63 39.76
C TYR A 424 11.85 -53.66 38.96
N ALA A 425 13.18 -53.47 38.98
CA ALA A 425 14.11 -54.50 39.49
C ALA A 425 15.49 -53.90 39.89
N ASP A 426 16.02 -54.31 41.05
CA ASP A 426 17.39 -54.01 41.53
C ASP A 426 18.47 -54.79 40.73
N GLY A 427 19.72 -54.32 40.80
CA GLY A 427 20.89 -55.06 40.28
C GLY A 427 22.21 -54.29 40.40
N ASP A 428 22.99 -54.64 41.43
CA ASP A 428 24.26 -54.11 41.92
C ASP A 428 25.47 -53.99 40.94
N ASP A 429 26.61 -53.60 41.53
CA ASP A 429 28.02 -53.83 41.12
C ASP A 429 28.77 -52.73 40.32
N ASP A 430 29.36 -51.83 41.10
CA ASP A 430 30.83 -51.70 41.33
C ASP A 430 31.84 -51.01 40.37
N GLU A 431 32.84 -50.45 41.06
CA GLU A 431 34.25 -50.14 40.72
C GLU A 431 34.68 -48.99 39.78
N ASP A 432 35.35 -48.02 40.43
CA ASP A 432 36.66 -47.41 40.08
C ASP A 432 36.92 -46.60 38.81
N GLY A 433 37.67 -45.49 38.98
CA GLY A 433 38.35 -44.80 37.88
C GLY A 433 38.74 -43.34 38.15
N ALA A 434 39.88 -43.09 38.80
CA ALA A 434 40.44 -41.74 38.95
C ALA A 434 40.95 -41.16 37.61
N GLY A 435 40.83 -39.85 37.40
CA GLY A 435 41.27 -39.20 36.15
C GLY A 435 41.40 -37.67 36.22
N SER A 436 42.51 -37.18 36.77
CA SER A 436 42.88 -35.75 36.78
C SER A 436 43.20 -35.22 35.37
N GLY A 437 42.79 -33.98 35.04
CA GLY A 437 43.09 -33.35 33.75
C GLY A 437 42.99 -31.82 33.75
N SER A 438 43.97 -31.14 34.35
CA SER A 438 44.12 -29.67 34.27
C SER A 438 44.91 -29.27 33.02
N CYS A 439 44.42 -28.29 32.25
CA CYS A 439 45.23 -27.46 31.36
C CYS A 439 44.76 -26.00 31.38
N GLY A 440 45.69 -25.06 31.54
CA GLY A 440 45.50 -23.63 31.40
C GLY A 440 46.65 -22.99 30.60
N GLY A 441 46.66 -21.66 30.48
CA GLY A 441 47.62 -20.85 29.71
C GLY A 441 46.92 -20.17 28.51
N GLU A 442 46.78 -18.86 28.38
CA GLU A 442 47.69 -17.69 28.49
C GLU A 442 48.54 -17.38 27.22
N GLY A 443 48.71 -16.08 26.92
CA GLY A 443 49.51 -15.51 25.81
C GLY A 443 48.64 -14.90 24.69
N ALA A 444 48.50 -13.59 24.44
CA ALA A 444 49.28 -12.35 24.67
C ALA A 444 50.26 -11.91 23.55
N GLY A 445 50.18 -10.62 23.14
CA GLY A 445 51.07 -9.93 22.19
C GLY A 445 50.65 -10.00 20.70
N GLY A 446 50.90 -9.00 19.83
CA GLY A 446 51.51 -7.67 19.99
C GLY A 446 51.96 -7.08 18.63
N GLY A 447 52.18 -5.74 18.53
CA GLY A 447 52.63 -5.01 17.32
C GLY A 447 51.50 -4.20 16.65
N GLU A 448 51.47 -2.87 16.53
CA GLU A 448 52.47 -1.77 16.35
C GLU A 448 53.08 -1.58 14.95
N GLY A 449 53.16 -0.31 14.54
CA GLY A 449 53.66 0.19 13.24
C GLY A 449 52.54 0.40 12.19
N GLY A 450 52.42 1.53 11.50
CA GLY A 450 53.18 2.78 11.57
C GLY A 450 52.75 3.75 10.46
N GLU A 451 52.84 5.03 10.80
CA GLU A 451 53.00 6.25 9.99
C GLU A 451 54.02 6.07 8.81
N GLU A 452 54.14 6.91 7.77
CA GLU A 452 53.56 8.22 7.44
C GLU A 452 53.76 8.54 5.93
N GLY A 453 53.14 9.64 5.43
CA GLY A 453 53.51 10.32 4.17
C GLY A 453 52.88 9.73 2.88
N GLY A 454 52.53 10.53 1.86
CA GLY A 454 52.67 11.97 1.66
C GLY A 454 52.92 12.26 0.17
N GLY A 455 52.07 13.03 -0.52
CA GLY A 455 52.21 13.21 -1.98
C GLY A 455 51.13 14.06 -2.65
N ASN A 456 51.46 15.33 -2.86
CA ASN A 456 50.69 16.42 -3.47
C ASN A 456 50.40 16.27 -5.00
N CYS A 457 49.68 17.27 -5.56
CA CYS A 457 49.38 17.56 -6.98
C CYS A 457 48.14 16.81 -7.55
N GLY A 458 47.23 17.39 -8.33
CA GLY A 458 47.07 18.74 -8.91
C GLY A 458 45.98 18.64 -9.99
N ALA A 459 44.86 19.36 -9.87
CA ALA A 459 44.53 20.59 -10.61
C ALA A 459 44.09 20.43 -12.10
N SER A 460 42.94 21.05 -12.41
CA SER A 460 42.41 21.50 -13.72
C SER A 460 42.01 20.49 -14.82
N GLY A 461 40.73 20.55 -15.21
CA GLY A 461 40.36 21.08 -16.53
C GLY A 461 39.89 20.10 -17.61
N HIS A 462 38.57 19.91 -17.71
CA HIS A 462 37.81 20.34 -18.89
C HIS A 462 36.31 20.47 -18.61
#